data_AF-A0A0B2PP55-F1
#
_entry.id   AF-A0A0B2PP55-F1
#
_cell.length_a   1.000
_cell.length_b   1.000
_cell.length_c   1.000
_cell.angle_alpha   90.00
_cell.angle_beta   90.00
_cell.angle_gamma   90.00
#
_symmetry.space_group_name_H-M   'P 1'
#
loop_
_entity.id
_entity.type
_entity.pdbx_description
1 polymer ?
#
loop_
_entity_poly.entity_id
_entity_poly.type
_entity_poly.pdbx_seq_one_letter_code
_entity_poly.pdbx_strand_id
1 'polypeptide(L)' 'FHERTRHIEIDCHFIRDKIQDGSIVTEYVPLAEQVADVFTKPLGKKSFLTMKRKLGVLDIH' A
#
# COMPACT_ATOMS: atom_id res chain seq x y z
N PHE A 1 19.61 -13.35 8.83
CA PHE A 1 19.63 -12.39 7.71
C PHE A 1 19.18 -13.06 6.41
N HIS A 2 19.69 -14.27 6.10
CA HIS A 2 19.32 -15.03 4.90
C HIS A 2 17.81 -15.29 4.72
N GLU A 3 17.07 -15.60 5.78
CA GLU A 3 15.62 -15.85 5.65
C GLU A 3 14.84 -14.61 5.20
N ARG A 4 15.16 -13.43 5.75
CA ARG A 4 14.48 -12.17 5.41
C ARG A 4 14.76 -11.74 3.97
N THR A 5 16.01 -11.89 3.52
CA THR A 5 16.40 -11.67 2.12
C THR A 5 15.69 -12.64 1.19
N ARG A 6 15.63 -13.92 1.56
CA ARG A 6 14.91 -14.95 0.80
C ARG A 6 13.42 -14.64 0.67
N HIS A 7 12.76 -14.16 1.72
CA HIS A 7 11.35 -13.74 1.63
C HIS A 7 11.15 -12.60 0.64
N ILE A 8 12.00 -11.56 0.69
CA ILE A 8 11.94 -10.43 -0.25
C ILE A 8 12.12 -10.91 -1.69
N GLU A 9 13.10 -11.79 -1.94
CA GLU A 9 13.36 -12.33 -3.28
C GLU A 9 12.18 -13.14 -3.81
N ILE A 10 11.58 -13.99 -2.97
CA ILE A 10 10.40 -14.81 -3.34
C ILE A 10 9.20 -13.90 -3.65
N ASP A 11 8.89 -12.94 -2.78
CA ASP A 11 7.76 -12.03 -2.96
C ASP A 11 7.93 -11.18 -4.23
N CYS A 12 9.15 -10.69 -4.48
CA CYS A 12 9.44 -9.94 -5.70
C CYS A 12 9.22 -10.77 -6.97
N HIS A 13 9.65 -12.03 -6.97
CA HIS A 13 9.48 -12.89 -8.13
C HIS A 13 8.01 -13.24 -8.36
N PHE A 14 7.28 -13.57 -7.30
CA PHE A 14 5.85 -13.86 -7.36
C PHE A 14 5.03 -12.69 -7.92
N ILE A 15 5.26 -11.46 -7.41
CA ILE A 15 4.55 -10.27 -7.90
C ILE A 15 4.90 -9.97 -9.36
N ARG A 16 6.17 -10.14 -9.77
CA ARG A 16 6.58 -9.94 -11.17
C ARG A 16 5.87 -10.91 -12.11
N ASP A 17 5.81 -12.19 -11.75
CA ASP A 17 5.16 -13.21 -12.58
C ASP A 17 3.66 -12.91 -12.73
N LYS A 18 3.01 -12.44 -11.65
CA LYS A 18 1.61 -12.00 -11.65
C LYS A 18 1.34 -10.74 -12.48
N ILE A 19 2.32 -9.86 -12.60
CA ILE A 19 2.22 -8.71 -13.50
C ILE A 19 2.40 -9.15 -14.95
N GLN A 20 3.35 -10.06 -15.22
CA GLN A 20 3.63 -10.57 -16.57
C GLN A 20 2.49 -11.43 -17.13
N ASP A 21 1.86 -12.24 -16.28
CA ASP A 21 0.70 -13.07 -16.65
C ASP A 21 -0.62 -12.28 -16.74
N GLY A 22 -0.60 -11.00 -16.37
CA GLY A 22 -1.76 -10.09 -16.42
C GLY A 22 -2.75 -10.25 -15.27
N SER A 23 -2.48 -11.10 -14.27
CA SER A 23 -3.33 -11.26 -13.08
C SER A 23 -3.33 -10.01 -12.20
N ILE A 24 -2.26 -9.21 -12.24
CA ILE A 24 -2.12 -7.94 -11.52
C ILE A 24 -1.77 -6.84 -12.51
N VAL A 25 -2.54 -5.75 -12.49
CA VAL A 25 -2.20 -4.50 -13.18
C VAL A 25 -1.76 -3.49 -12.13
N THR A 26 -0.67 -2.78 -12.40
CA THR A 26 -0.16 -1.73 -11.52
C THR A 26 -0.42 -0.36 -12.13
N GLU A 27 -0.84 0.57 -11.29
CA GLU A 27 -1.04 1.97 -11.67
C GLU A 27 -0.34 2.87 -10.65
N TYR A 28 0.15 4.01 -11.13
CA TYR A 28 0.75 5.00 -10.26
C TYR A 28 -0.33 5.71 -9.44
N VAL A 29 -0.14 5.73 -8.12
CA VAL A 29 -0.98 6.50 -7.19
C VAL A 29 -0.10 7.55 -6.51
N PRO A 30 -0.43 8.85 -6.61
CA PRO A 30 0.30 9.88 -5.88
C PRO A 30 0.23 9.64 -4.36
N LEU A 31 1.28 10.01 -3.63
CA LEU A 31 1.37 9.78 -2.18
C LEU A 31 0.18 10.38 -1.39
N ALA A 32 -0.33 11.53 -1.84
CA ALA A 32 -1.49 12.19 -1.24
C ALA A 32 -2.81 11.41 -1.44
N GLU A 33 -2.79 10.36 -2.25
CA GLU A 33 -3.93 9.51 -2.61
C GLU A 33 -3.74 8.05 -2.24
N GLN A 34 -2.58 7.69 -1.69
CA GLN A 34 -2.25 6.32 -1.31
C GLN A 34 -2.91 5.92 0.02
N VAL A 35 -4.22 5.68 -0.01
CA VAL A 35 -5.06 5.41 1.17
C VAL A 35 -4.52 4.29 2.09
N ALA A 36 -3.85 3.29 1.52
CA ALA A 36 -3.24 2.19 2.26
C ALA A 36 -2.17 2.62 3.29
N ASP A 37 -1.60 3.82 3.13
CA ASP A 37 -0.59 4.34 4.06
C ASP A 37 -1.12 4.54 5.48
N VAL A 38 -2.43 4.67 5.66
CA VAL A 38 -3.09 4.72 6.98
C VAL A 38 -2.77 3.49 7.82
N PHE A 39 -2.59 2.33 7.19
CA PHE A 39 -2.39 1.05 7.87
C PHE A 39 -0.92 0.65 7.97
N THR A 40 -0.04 1.26 7.16
CA THR A 40 1.34 0.80 6.99
C THR A 40 2.39 1.80 7.46
N LYS A 41 2.01 3.07 7.68
CA LYS A 41 2.94 4.15 8.03
C LYS A 41 2.44 4.99 9.21
N PRO A 42 3.35 5.52 10.04
CA PRO A 42 3.01 6.58 10.98
C PRO A 42 2.79 7.89 10.19
N LEU A 43 1.53 8.27 9.99
CA LEU A 43 1.15 9.49 9.27
C LEU A 43 1.02 10.69 10.22
N GLY A 44 1.46 11.86 9.76
CA GLY A 44 1.14 13.12 10.41
C GLY A 44 -0.37 13.41 10.37
N LYS A 45 -0.89 14.14 11.36
CA LYS A 45 -2.33 14.42 11.55
C LYS A 45 -3.04 14.85 10.26
N LYS A 46 -2.45 15.76 9.48
CA LYS A 46 -3.03 16.26 8.22
C LYS A 46 -3.21 15.15 7.19
N SER A 47 -2.15 14.38 6.91
CA SER A 47 -2.18 13.27 5.94
C SER A 47 -3.14 12.18 6.39
N PHE A 48 -3.13 11.84 7.69
CA PHE A 48 -4.04 10.87 8.27
C PHE A 48 -5.51 11.28 8.11
N LEU A 49 -5.87 12.54 8.42
CA LEU A 49 -7.25 13.02 8.27
C LEU A 49 -7.73 13.02 6.82
N THR A 50 -6.86 13.43 5.88
CA THR A 50 -7.18 13.36 4.44
C THR A 50 -7.46 11.92 3.99
N MET A 51 -6.60 10.97 4.38
CA MET A 51 -6.76 9.56 4.03
C MET A 51 -7.99 8.93 4.72
N LYS A 52 -8.21 9.24 6.01
CA LYS A 52 -9.40 8.82 6.78
C LYS A 52 -10.69 9.25 6.09
N ARG A 53 -10.73 10.50 5.60
CA ARG A 53 -11.88 11.00 4.83
C ARG A 53 -12.04 10.26 3.51
N LYS A 54 -10.96 9.96 2.79
CA LYS A 54 -10.99 9.16 1.55
C LYS A 54 -11.47 7.72 1.79
N LEU A 55 -11.20 7.15 2.97
CA LEU A 55 -11.74 5.86 3.41
C LEU A 55 -13.24 5.88 3.71
N GLY A 56 -13.88 7.06 3.76
CA GLY A 56 -15.29 7.18 4.15
C GLY A 56 -15.53 7.01 5.66
N VAL A 57 -14.49 7.09 6.50
CA VAL A 57 -14.66 7.02 7.95
C VAL A 57 -15.21 8.35 8.46
N LEU A 58 -16.50 8.37 8.73
CA LEU A 58 -17.21 9.52 9.29
C LEU A 58 -17.17 9.48 10.81
N ASP A 59 -17.00 10.65 11.42
CA ASP A 59 -17.31 10.82 12.83
C ASP A 59 -18.83 10.99 12.96
N ILE A 60 -19.45 10.19 13.81
CA ILE A 60 -20.91 10.16 14.00
C ILE A 60 -21.32 10.83 15.33
N HIS A 61 -20.39 11.52 16.01
CA HIS A 61 -20.59 12.10 17.33
C HIS A 61 -20.31 13.61 17.33
#